data_AF-A0A2E8E105-F1
#
_entry.id   AF-A0A2E8E105-F1
#
_cell.length_a   1.000
_cell.length_b   1.000
_cell.length_c   1.000
_cell.angle_alpha   90.00
_cell.angle_beta   90.00
_cell.angle_gamma   90.00
#
_symmetry.space_group_name_H-M   'P 1'
#
loop_
_entity.id
_entity.type
_entity.pdbx_description
1 polymer ?
#
loop_
_entity_poly.entity_id
_entity_poly.type
_entity_poly.pdbx_seq_one_letter_code
_entity_poly.pdbx_strand_id
1 'polypeptide(L)'
;MLIKSPPRQAVSVDWTRATIQAVVNSGVVRQMAQIFFVGMGGFLGSVARYLMVSLVQGASGSSFPFGTLAVNVTGCVAIGGLSELLEAQPFMSGEARAFLVIGLLGGFTTFSAFGNETVN
;
A
#
# COMPACT_ATOMS: atom_id res chain seq x y z
N MET A 1 33.87 -8.14 -63.31
CA MET A 1 32.93 -7.29 -62.57
C MET A 1 32.81 -7.86 -61.15
N LEU A 2 33.57 -7.32 -60.19
CA LEU A 2 33.58 -7.80 -58.80
C LEU A 2 32.39 -7.19 -58.05
N ILE A 3 31.36 -7.99 -57.77
CA ILE A 3 30.23 -7.57 -56.93
C ILE A 3 30.72 -7.58 -55.48
N LYS A 4 31.09 -6.41 -54.96
CA LYS A 4 31.44 -6.20 -53.55
C LYS A 4 30.16 -6.31 -52.73
N SER A 5 30.03 -7.39 -51.96
CA SER A 5 28.92 -7.57 -51.02
C SER A 5 28.92 -6.43 -49.98
N PRO A 6 27.76 -5.84 -49.63
CA PRO A 6 27.72 -4.80 -48.60
C PRO A 6 28.11 -5.39 -47.23
N PRO A 7 28.74 -4.61 -46.35
CA PRO A 7 29.16 -5.08 -45.04
C PRO A 7 27.94 -5.42 -44.18
N ARG A 8 27.90 -6.63 -43.61
CA ARG A 8 26.96 -6.98 -42.53
C ARG A 8 27.26 -6.07 -41.35
N GLN A 9 26.45 -5.03 -41.16
CA GLN A 9 26.44 -4.29 -39.91
C GLN A 9 26.01 -5.27 -38.82
N ALA A 10 26.94 -5.57 -37.91
CA ALA A 10 26.64 -6.33 -36.70
C ALA A 10 25.72 -5.46 -35.84
N VAL A 11 24.41 -5.66 -35.97
CA VAL A 11 23.45 -5.09 -35.03
C VAL A 11 23.58 -5.91 -33.75
N SER A 12 24.50 -5.53 -32.85
CA SER A 12 24.50 -6.05 -31.48
C SER A 12 23.33 -5.39 -30.74
N VAL A 13 22.10 -5.76 -31.10
CA VAL A 13 20.93 -5.44 -30.30
C VAL A 13 21.14 -6.17 -28.98
N ASP A 14 21.27 -5.41 -27.90
CA ASP A 14 21.50 -5.92 -26.56
C ASP A 14 20.17 -6.47 -26.00
N TRP A 15 19.61 -7.48 -26.66
CA TRP A 15 18.29 -8.06 -26.42
C TRP A 15 18.12 -8.44 -24.94
N THR A 16 19.19 -8.89 -24.30
CA THR A 16 19.21 -9.25 -22.88
C THR A 16 18.79 -8.07 -22.00
N ARG A 17 19.32 -6.87 -22.24
CA ARG A 17 18.92 -5.65 -21.52
C ARG A 17 17.47 -5.28 -21.83
N ALA A 18 17.11 -5.25 -23.11
CA ALA A 18 15.74 -4.93 -23.53
C ALA A 18 14.68 -5.85 -22.89
N THR A 19 14.95 -7.16 -22.80
CA THR A 19 14.06 -8.13 -22.14
C THR A 19 14.01 -7.93 -20.63
N ILE A 20 15.15 -7.69 -19.96
CA ILE A 20 15.17 -7.40 -18.52
C ILE A 20 14.38 -6.12 -18.22
N GLN A 21 14.59 -5.04 -18.98
CA GLN A 21 13.82 -3.81 -18.83
C GLN A 21 12.32 -4.04 -19.08
N ALA A 22 11.95 -4.86 -20.07
CA ALA A 22 10.54 -5.17 -20.34
C ALA A 22 9.88 -5.94 -19.18
N VAL A 23 10.60 -6.88 -18.57
CA VAL A 23 10.10 -7.65 -17.40
C VAL A 23 10.03 -6.76 -16.16
N VAL A 24 11.07 -5.97 -15.88
CA VAL A 24 11.10 -5.04 -14.74
C VAL A 24 9.99 -3.97 -14.88
N ASN A 25 9.72 -3.52 -16.10
CA ASN A 25 8.64 -2.57 -16.39
C ASN A 25 7.27 -3.25 -16.58
N SER A 26 7.18 -4.57 -16.41
CA SER A 26 5.90 -5.26 -16.51
C SER A 26 4.98 -4.88 -15.33
N GLY A 27 3.68 -4.80 -15.60
CA GLY A 27 2.69 -4.54 -14.55
C GLY A 27 2.71 -5.56 -13.41
N VAL A 28 3.21 -6.77 -13.67
CA VAL A 28 3.33 -7.86 -12.70
C VAL A 28 4.32 -7.52 -11.59
N VAL A 29 5.51 -6.99 -11.91
CA VAL A 29 6.53 -6.64 -10.90
C VAL A 29 6.03 -5.52 -9.99
N ARG A 30 5.37 -4.51 -10.55
CA ARG A 30 4.73 -3.43 -9.77
C ARG A 30 3.64 -3.97 -8.85
N GLN A 31 2.82 -4.90 -9.32
CA GLN A 31 1.76 -5.50 -8.52
C GLN A 31 2.30 -6.29 -7.33
N MET A 32 3.38 -7.06 -7.54
CA MET A 32 4.04 -7.79 -6.44
C MET A 32 4.60 -6.84 -5.38
N ALA A 33 5.23 -5.73 -5.80
CA ALA A 33 5.70 -4.71 -4.88
C ALA A 33 4.55 -4.10 -4.07
N GLN A 34 3.43 -3.76 -4.71
CA GLN A 34 2.26 -3.22 -4.03
C GLN A 34 1.68 -4.19 -3.00
N ILE A 35 1.59 -5.49 -3.31
CA ILE A 35 1.10 -6.51 -2.36
C ILE A 35 1.99 -6.52 -1.11
N PHE A 36 3.31 -6.45 -1.28
CA PHE A 36 4.25 -6.39 -0.16
C PHE A 36 4.01 -5.15 0.70
N PHE A 37 3.83 -3.98 0.08
CA PHE A 37 3.52 -2.73 0.79
C PHE A 37 2.18 -2.80 1.53
N VAL A 38 1.12 -3.34 0.91
CA VAL A 38 -0.18 -3.55 1.56
C VAL A 38 -0.01 -4.46 2.78
N GLY A 39 0.70 -5.59 2.64
CA GLY A 39 0.91 -6.54 3.73
C GLY A 39 1.69 -5.95 4.90
N MET A 40 2.80 -5.26 4.62
CA MET A 40 3.61 -4.61 5.66
C MET A 40 2.82 -3.51 6.38
N GLY A 41 2.10 -2.67 5.63
CA GLY A 41 1.21 -1.67 6.21
C GLY A 41 0.13 -2.30 7.07
N GLY A 42 -0.56 -3.33 6.55
CA GLY A 42 -1.64 -4.02 7.26
C GLY A 42 -1.19 -4.67 8.56
N PHE A 43 0.00 -5.29 8.57
CA PHE A 43 0.61 -5.81 9.79
C PHE A 43 0.79 -4.70 10.83
N LEU A 44 1.48 -3.61 10.46
CA LEU A 44 1.73 -2.49 11.37
C LEU A 44 0.42 -1.83 11.84
N GLY A 45 -0.55 -1.69 10.95
CA GLY A 45 -1.86 -1.09 11.24
C GLY A 45 -2.64 -1.91 12.24
N SER A 46 -2.69 -3.23 12.05
CA SER A 46 -3.41 -4.14 12.96
C SER A 46 -2.76 -4.20 14.35
N VAL A 47 -1.43 -4.16 14.43
CA VAL A 47 -0.69 -4.07 15.70
C VAL A 47 -0.98 -2.73 16.38
N ALA A 48 -0.91 -1.61 15.65
CA ALA A 48 -1.21 -0.29 16.19
C ALA A 48 -2.65 -0.19 16.71
N ARG A 49 -3.61 -0.76 15.97
CA ARG A 49 -5.01 -0.86 16.41
C ARG A 49 -5.13 -1.62 17.70
N TYR A 50 -4.53 -2.80 17.79
CA TYR A 50 -4.56 -3.62 19.00
C TYR A 50 -4.06 -2.82 20.21
N LEU A 51 -2.89 -2.20 20.09
CA LEU A 51 -2.31 -1.40 21.17
C LEU A 51 -3.20 -0.20 21.54
N MET A 52 -3.70 0.54 20.55
CA MET A 52 -4.51 1.73 20.80
C MET A 52 -5.87 1.38 21.42
N VAL A 53 -6.54 0.33 20.94
CA VAL A 53 -7.78 -0.17 21.54
C VAL A 53 -7.53 -0.57 22.99
N SER A 54 -6.46 -1.34 23.28
CA SER A 54 -6.14 -1.74 24.65
C SER A 54 -5.88 -0.55 25.57
N LEU A 55 -5.12 0.45 25.10
CA LEU A 55 -4.80 1.65 25.89
C LEU A 55 -6.05 2.51 26.15
N VAL A 56 -6.81 2.84 25.11
CA VAL A 56 -7.97 3.73 25.21
C VAL A 56 -9.11 3.06 25.97
N GLN A 57 -9.40 1.79 25.68
CA GLN A 57 -10.47 1.07 26.37
C GLN A 57 -10.12 0.88 27.85
N GLY A 58 -8.87 0.48 28.15
CA GLY A 58 -8.39 0.31 29.51
C GLY A 58 -8.43 1.60 30.34
N ALA A 59 -8.11 2.75 29.73
CA ALA A 59 -8.20 4.05 30.39
C ALA A 59 -9.64 4.54 30.61
N SER A 60 -10.59 4.12 29.76
CA SER A 60 -11.97 4.61 29.85
C SER A 60 -12.76 4.05 31.04
N GLY A 61 -12.47 2.82 31.47
CA GLY A 61 -13.23 2.11 32.51
C GLY A 61 -14.72 1.89 32.18
N SER A 62 -15.14 2.17 30.94
CA SER A 62 -16.52 2.11 30.48
C SER A 62 -16.79 0.81 29.72
N SER A 63 -18.06 0.40 29.69
CA SER A 63 -18.54 -0.64 28.77
C SER A 63 -18.65 -0.13 27.32
N PHE A 64 -18.66 1.19 27.12
CA PHE A 64 -18.72 1.78 25.79
C PHE A 64 -17.38 1.58 25.05
N PRO A 65 -17.38 1.22 23.74
CA PRO A 65 -16.18 0.85 22.99
C PRO A 65 -15.36 2.07 22.52
N PHE A 66 -14.85 2.86 23.46
CA PHE A 66 -14.02 4.03 23.16
C PHE A 66 -12.76 3.67 22.38
N GLY A 67 -12.19 2.47 22.59
CA GLY A 67 -11.04 2.01 21.82
C GLY A 67 -11.34 1.90 20.32
N THR A 68 -12.42 1.20 19.98
CA THR A 68 -12.86 1.01 18.59
C THR A 68 -13.31 2.32 17.95
N LEU A 69 -13.98 3.20 18.71
CA LEU A 69 -14.33 4.54 18.23
C LEU A 69 -13.08 5.35 17.91
N ALA A 70 -12.08 5.36 18.80
CA ALA A 70 -10.89 6.17 18.65
C ALA A 70 -10.07 5.79 17.40
N VAL A 71 -9.84 4.49 17.16
CA VAL A 71 -9.09 4.04 15.98
C VAL A 71 -9.82 4.36 14.67
N ASN A 72 -11.16 4.24 14.64
CA ASN A 72 -11.93 4.56 13.43
C ASN A 72 -11.99 6.07 13.17
N VAL A 73 -12.26 6.90 14.18
CA VAL A 73 -12.34 8.36 14.01
C VAL A 73 -10.98 8.94 13.59
N THR A 74 -9.92 8.58 14.31
CA THR A 74 -8.56 9.06 13.97
C THR A 74 -8.11 8.51 12.61
N GLY A 75 -8.43 7.27 12.29
CA GLY A 75 -8.16 6.66 10.99
C GLY A 75 -8.89 7.36 9.84
N CYS A 76 -10.18 7.69 9.99
CA CYS A 76 -10.94 8.41 8.97
C CYS A 76 -10.37 9.80 8.67
N VAL A 77 -9.98 10.54 9.72
CA VAL A 77 -9.32 11.85 9.56
C VAL A 77 -8.00 11.69 8.82
N ALA A 78 -7.19 10.70 9.20
CA ALA A 78 -5.91 10.42 8.55
C ALA A 78 -6.09 10.02 7.07
N ILE A 79 -7.06 9.16 6.75
CA ILE A 79 -7.37 8.75 5.37
C ILE A 79 -7.75 9.97 4.53
N GLY A 80 -8.61 10.85 5.04
CA GLY A 80 -9.02 12.08 4.34
C GLY A 80 -7.81 12.96 4.00
N GLY A 81 -6.97 13.26 5.00
CA GLY A 81 -5.79 14.10 4.81
C GLY A 81 -4.72 13.46 3.91
N LEU A 82 -4.46 12.15 4.06
CA LEU A 82 -3.50 11.46 3.20
C LEU A 82 -3.98 11.32 1.76
N SER A 83 -5.28 11.11 1.54
CA SER A 83 -5.81 10.96 0.18
C SER A 83 -5.60 12.24 -0.62
N GLU A 84 -5.89 13.40 -0.04
CA GLU A 84 -5.63 14.70 -0.66
C GLU A 84 -4.13 14.91 -0.93
N LEU A 85 -3.27 14.61 0.06
CA LEU A 85 -1.82 14.78 -0.09
C LEU A 85 -1.24 13.86 -1.19
N LEU A 86 -1.73 12.63 -1.29
CA LEU A 86 -1.28 11.67 -2.31
C LEU A 86 -1.78 12.04 -3.70
N GLU A 87 -2.96 12.64 -3.81
CA GLU A 87 -3.47 13.19 -5.08
C GLU A 87 -2.63 14.38 -5.55
N ALA A 88 -2.15 15.22 -4.63
CA ALA A 88 -1.26 16.34 -4.95
C ALA A 88 0.16 15.91 -5.39
N GLN A 89 0.56 14.64 -5.20
CA GLN A 89 1.92 14.14 -5.48
C GLN A 89 1.91 12.86 -6.36
N PRO A 90 1.74 12.99 -7.69
CA PRO A 90 1.50 11.86 -8.60
C PRO A 90 2.59 10.80 -8.62
N PHE A 91 3.86 11.20 -8.45
CA PHE A 91 5.03 10.33 -8.58
C PHE A 91 5.19 9.31 -7.44
N MET A 92 4.55 9.54 -6.28
CA MET A 92 4.66 8.66 -5.11
C MET A 92 3.40 7.82 -4.87
N SER A 93 2.37 8.04 -5.71
CA SER A 93 0.98 7.70 -5.40
C SER A 93 0.69 6.20 -5.28
N GLY A 94 1.34 5.33 -6.07
CA GLY A 94 0.99 3.92 -6.15
C GLY A 94 1.38 3.12 -4.91
N GLU A 95 2.68 3.11 -4.59
CA GLU A 95 3.26 2.37 -3.48
C GLU A 95 2.91 3.01 -2.14
N ALA A 96 2.92 4.34 -2.05
CA ALA A 96 2.54 5.04 -0.83
C ALA A 96 1.06 4.83 -0.49
N ARG A 97 0.16 4.83 -1.48
CA ARG A 97 -1.26 4.51 -1.24
C ARG A 97 -1.46 3.05 -0.82
N ALA A 98 -0.73 2.13 -1.45
CA ALA A 98 -0.73 0.72 -1.08
C ALA A 98 -0.30 0.53 0.39
N PHE A 99 0.81 1.14 0.80
CA PHE A 99 1.32 1.04 2.16
C PHE A 99 0.46 1.80 3.18
N LEU A 100 0.21 3.09 2.97
CA LEU A 100 -0.38 3.97 3.98
C LEU A 100 -1.90 3.85 4.05
N VAL A 101 -2.59 3.88 2.91
CA VAL A 101 -4.06 3.94 2.89
C VAL A 101 -4.64 2.53 2.97
N ILE A 102 -4.24 1.65 2.04
CA ILE A 102 -4.81 0.30 1.96
C ILE A 102 -4.24 -0.59 3.08
N GLY A 103 -2.92 -0.58 3.29
CA GLY A 103 -2.26 -1.36 4.33
C GLY A 103 -2.48 -0.79 5.72
N LEU A 104 -1.75 0.27 6.07
CA LEU A 104 -1.65 0.80 7.43
C LEU A 104 -3.00 1.26 7.97
N LEU A 105 -3.66 2.20 7.29
CA LEU A 105 -4.94 2.74 7.75
C LEU A 105 -6.08 1.71 7.61
N GLY A 106 -6.03 0.85 6.58
CA GLY A 106 -6.96 -0.27 6.44
C GLY A 106 -6.85 -1.31 7.57
N GLY A 107 -5.65 -1.63 8.03
CA GLY A 107 -5.44 -2.51 9.19
C GLY A 107 -5.67 -1.83 10.54
N PHE A 108 -5.49 -0.51 10.60
CA PHE A 108 -5.68 0.30 11.80
C PHE A 108 -7.16 0.56 12.13
N THR A 109 -7.99 0.75 11.11
CA THR A 109 -9.44 0.93 11.24
C THR A 109 -10.17 -0.43 11.25
N THR A 110 -11.43 -0.46 11.71
CA THR A 110 -12.18 -1.72 11.76
C THR A 110 -13.69 -1.51 11.80
N PHE A 111 -14.39 -2.07 10.81
CA PHE A 111 -15.85 -2.14 10.82
C PHE A 111 -16.38 -3.37 11.57
N SER A 112 -15.67 -4.50 11.50
CA SER A 112 -16.14 -5.76 12.11
C SER A 112 -16.24 -5.67 13.64
N ALA A 113 -15.26 -5.05 14.32
CA ALA A 113 -15.33 -4.85 15.76
C ALA A 113 -16.48 -3.90 16.12
N PHE A 114 -16.62 -2.77 15.41
CA PHE A 114 -17.72 -1.82 15.59
C PHE A 114 -19.09 -2.49 15.43
N GLY A 115 -19.25 -3.31 14.38
CA GLY A 115 -20.48 -4.06 14.15
C GLY A 115 -20.77 -5.04 15.28
N ASN A 116 -19.76 -5.79 15.74
CA ASN A 116 -19.90 -6.71 16.86
C ASN A 116 -20.29 -6.00 18.17
N GLU A 117 -19.73 -4.83 18.46
CA GLU A 117 -20.05 -4.01 19.64
C GLU A 117 -21.41 -3.32 19.54
N THR A 118 -21.97 -3.17 18.33
CA THR A 118 -23.31 -2.60 18.13
C THR A 118 -24.41 -3.63 18.39
N VAL A 119 -24.13 -4.92 18.16
CA VAL A 119 -25.11 -6.00 18.30
C VAL A 119 -25.05 -6.73 19.65
N ASN A 120 -23.96 -6.60 20.40
CA ASN A 120 -23.75 -7.22 21.71
C ASN A 120 -23.83 -6.18 22.83
#